data_AF-A0A7J8W5E3-F1
#
_entry.id   AF-A0A7J8W5E3-F1
#
_cell.length_a   1.000
_cell.length_b   1.000
_cell.length_c   1.000
_cell.angle_alpha   90.00
_cell.angle_beta   90.00
_cell.angle_gamma   90.00
#
_symmetry.space_group_name_H-M   'P 1'
#
loop_
_entity.id
_entity.type
_entity.pdbx_description
1 polymer ?
#
loop_
_entity_poly.entity_id
_entity_poly.type
_entity_poly.pdbx_seq_one_letter_code
_entity_poly.pdbx_strand_id
1 'polypeptide(L)'
;MLIDTIYNGFASISNIAEVRLIHEWCNKDWKVKFRHVLRGSNKVVDCLAKTAIRKLNQVVLFLVPPQYVIRLLEEDTHDSLHE
;
A
#
# COMPACT_ATOMS: atom_id res chain seq x y z
N MET A 1 2.57 15.84 -12.80
CA MET A 1 2.63 14.53 -12.11
C MET A 1 2.27 13.47 -13.14
N LEU A 2 3.26 12.72 -13.62
CA LEU A 2 3.00 11.59 -14.53
C LEU A 2 2.47 10.42 -13.70
N ILE A 3 1.28 9.96 -14.05
CA ILE A 3 0.60 8.85 -13.38
C ILE A 3 0.18 7.89 -14.48
N ASP A 4 0.80 6.72 -14.51
CA ASP A 4 0.29 5.64 -15.34
C ASP A 4 -0.77 4.87 -14.56
N THR A 5 -1.84 4.48 -15.25
CA THR A 5 -2.95 3.74 -14.66
C THR A 5 -3.09 2.42 -15.39
N ILE A 6 -2.78 1.32 -14.71
CA ILE A 6 -2.89 -0.03 -15.28
C ILE A 6 -4.19 -0.65 -14.79
N TYR A 7 -5.05 -1.09 -15.70
CA TYR A 7 -6.22 -1.89 -15.34
C TYR A 7 -5.76 -3.29 -14.96
N ASN A 8 -5.95 -3.67 -13.70
CA ASN A 8 -5.47 -4.96 -13.22
C ASN A 8 -6.55 -6.06 -13.33
N GLY A 9 -7.83 -5.71 -13.50
CA GLY A 9 -8.92 -6.68 -13.66
C GLY A 9 -9.14 -7.61 -12.45
N PHE A 10 -8.47 -7.35 -11.32
CA PHE A 10 -8.43 -8.23 -10.15
C PHE A 10 -9.41 -7.80 -9.04
N ALA A 11 -10.18 -6.72 -9.19
CA ALA A 11 -11.17 -6.35 -8.16
C ALA A 11 -12.39 -7.27 -8.23
N SER A 12 -12.25 -8.41 -7.57
CA SER A 12 -13.37 -9.19 -7.08
C SER A 12 -13.89 -8.53 -5.80
N ILE A 13 -15.15 -8.10 -5.78
CA ILE A 13 -15.82 -7.61 -4.56
C ILE A 13 -16.25 -8.83 -3.72
N SER A 14 -15.29 -9.69 -3.37
CA SER A 14 -15.55 -10.88 -2.56
C SER A 14 -14.42 -11.11 -1.57
N ASN A 15 -14.72 -10.84 -0.29
CA ASN A 15 -13.79 -11.07 0.82
C ASN A 15 -13.26 -12.52 0.85
N ILE A 16 -14.07 -13.50 0.42
CA ILE A 16 -13.64 -14.91 0.35
C ILE A 16 -12.59 -15.11 -0.74
N ALA A 17 -12.76 -14.48 -1.91
CA ALA A 17 -11.79 -14.57 -3.00
C ALA A 17 -10.45 -13.93 -2.61
N GLU A 18 -10.49 -12.77 -1.94
CA GLU A 18 -9.28 -12.09 -1.46
C GLU A 18 -8.51 -12.93 -0.43
N VAL A 19 -9.20 -13.51 0.56
CA VAL A 19 -8.56 -14.37 1.57
C VAL A 19 -7.94 -15.62 0.93
N ARG A 20 -8.59 -16.20 -0.07
CA ARG A 20 -8.02 -17.33 -0.83
C ARG A 20 -6.74 -16.95 -1.56
N LEU A 21 -6.70 -15.79 -2.22
CA LEU A 21 -5.50 -15.28 -2.90
C LEU A 21 -4.34 -15.06 -1.92
N ILE A 22 -4.62 -14.47 -0.75
CA ILE A 22 -3.62 -14.30 0.31
C ILE A 22 -3.06 -15.67 0.75
N HIS A 23 -3.94 -16.65 0.96
CA HIS A 23 -3.53 -18.00 1.33
C HIS A 23 -2.67 -18.68 0.26
N GLU A 24 -3.03 -18.53 -1.03
CA GLU A 24 -2.21 -19.01 -2.15
C GLU A 24 -0.82 -18.37 -2.17
N TRP A 25 -0.70 -17.07 -1.88
CA TRP A 25 0.59 -16.39 -1.79
C TRP A 25 1.44 -16.86 -0.62
N CYS A 26 0.83 -17.16 0.52
CA CYS A 26 1.53 -17.74 1.68
C CYS A 26 2.10 -19.14 1.40
N ASN A 27 1.50 -19.89 0.48
CA ASN A 27 1.97 -21.23 0.10
C ASN A 27 3.06 -21.23 -0.96
N LYS A 28 3.49 -20.05 -1.44
CA LYS A 28 4.69 -19.94 -2.28
C LYS A 28 5.94 -20.14 -1.43
N ASP A 29 7.10 -20.29 -2.09
CA ASP A 29 8.40 -20.42 -1.42
C ASP A 29 8.91 -19.07 -0.86
N TRP A 30 8.00 -18.30 -0.24
CA TRP A 30 8.27 -17.02 0.37
C TRP A 30 8.26 -17.16 1.89
N LYS A 31 9.25 -16.57 2.57
CA LYS A 31 9.23 -16.45 4.03
C LYS A 31 8.37 -15.25 4.41
N VAL A 32 7.08 -15.49 4.70
CA VAL A 32 6.11 -14.44 5.04
C VAL A 32 5.97 -14.30 6.56
N LYS A 33 5.94 -13.06 7.06
CA LYS A 33 5.60 -12.74 8.46
C LYS A 33 4.54 -11.65 8.49
N PHE A 34 3.46 -11.89 9.21
CA PHE A 34 2.43 -10.89 9.46
C PHE A 34 2.74 -10.11 10.72
N ARG A 35 2.65 -8.78 10.65
CA ARG A 35 2.77 -7.87 11.80
C ARG A 35 1.67 -6.83 11.71
N HIS A 36 0.96 -6.63 12.82
CA HIS A 36 0.06 -5.50 12.96
C HIS A 36 0.86 -4.24 13.30
N VAL A 37 0.74 -3.21 12.48
CA VAL A 37 1.35 -1.89 12.70
C VAL A 37 0.24 -0.88 12.95
N LEU A 38 0.36 -0.12 14.03
CA LEU A 38 -0.62 0.90 14.37
C LEU A 38 -0.66 1.97 13.28
N ARG A 39 -1.87 2.45 12.98
CA ARG A 39 -2.10 3.46 11.93
C ARG A 39 -1.22 4.72 12.11
N GLY A 40 -1.01 5.16 13.35
CA GLY A 40 -0.19 6.33 13.67
C GLY A 40 1.27 6.20 13.21
N SER A 41 1.78 4.97 13.13
CA SER A 41 3.13 4.64 12.68
C SER A 41 3.18 4.19 11.22
N ASN A 42 2.06 4.27 10.49
CA ASN A 42 1.96 3.81 9.10
C ASN A 42 1.33 4.89 8.20
N LYS A 43 1.71 6.15 8.44
CA LYS A 43 1.10 7.34 7.83
C LYS A 43 1.19 7.35 6.31
N VAL A 44 2.33 6.92 5.75
CA VAL A 44 2.56 6.86 4.30
C VAL A 44 1.60 5.88 3.62
N VAL A 45 1.46 4.66 4.16
CA VAL A 45 0.56 3.64 3.59
C VAL A 45 -0.90 4.07 3.73
N ASP A 46 -1.32 4.64 4.87
CA ASP A 46 -2.68 5.19 5.05
C ASP A 46 -2.97 6.31 4.03
N CYS A 47 -2.01 7.19 3.77
CA CYS A 47 -2.13 8.25 2.77
C CYS A 47 -2.29 7.70 1.35
N LEU A 48 -1.44 6.74 0.95
CA LEU A 48 -1.49 6.11 -0.37
C LEU A 48 -2.78 5.31 -0.56
N ALA A 49 -3.21 4.54 0.45
CA ALA A 49 -4.45 3.78 0.40
C ALA A 49 -5.67 4.70 0.21
N LYS A 50 -5.75 5.82 0.95
CA LYS A 50 -6.81 6.84 0.75
C LYS A 50 -6.81 7.45 -0.64
N THR A 51 -5.63 7.67 -1.20
CA THR A 51 -5.48 8.22 -2.56
C THR A 51 -5.97 7.21 -3.62
N ALA A 52 -5.76 5.92 -3.36
CA ALA A 52 -6.16 4.83 -4.25
C ALA A 52 -7.63 4.38 -4.07
N ILE A 53 -8.29 4.68 -2.95
CA ILE A 53 -9.64 4.22 -2.59
C ILE A 53 -10.71 4.46 -3.69
N ARG A 54 -10.54 5.50 -4.52
CA ARG A 54 -11.49 5.83 -5.61
C ARG A 54 -11.20 5.12 -6.94
N LYS A 55 -10.16 4.28 -6.99
CA LYS A 55 -9.63 3.69 -8.22
C LYS A 55 -9.65 2.15 -8.14
N LEU A 56 -10.85 1.60 -7.92
CA LEU A 56 -11.07 0.15 -8.01
C LEU A 56 -10.65 -0.36 -9.40
N ASN A 57 -10.00 -1.53 -9.46
CA ASN A 57 -9.41 -2.14 -10.66
C ASN A 57 -8.21 -1.41 -11.29
N GLN A 58 -7.65 -0.39 -10.66
CA GLN A 58 -6.56 0.40 -11.21
C GLN A 58 -5.33 0.36 -10.30
N VAL A 59 -4.19 0.01 -10.89
CA VAL A 59 -2.88 0.24 -10.28
C VAL A 59 -2.43 1.62 -10.69
N VAL A 60 -2.20 2.49 -9.70
CA VAL A 60 -1.67 3.83 -9.90
C VAL A 60 -0.16 3.75 -9.75
N LEU A 61 0.56 3.96 -10.84
CA LEU A 61 2.02 4.02 -10.83
C LEU A 61 2.47 5.49 -10.73
N PHE A 62 3.30 5.79 -9.74
CA PHE A 62 3.93 7.09 -9.59
C PHE A 62 5.38 6.99 -10.07
N LEU A 63 5.72 7.64 -11.20
CA LEU A 63 7.10 7.65 -11.71
C LEU A 63 8.04 8.45 -10.80
N VAL A 64 7.49 9.41 -10.07
CA VAL A 64 8.18 10.17 -9.02
C VAL A 64 7.31 10.16 -7.75
N PRO A 65 7.89 10.06 -6.54
CA PRO A 65 7.13 10.10 -5.32
C PRO A 65 6.29 11.40 -5.22
N PRO A 66 5.00 11.32 -4.90
CA PRO A 66 4.19 12.51 -4.71
C PRO A 66 4.74 13.36 -3.56
N GLN A 67 4.70 14.68 -3.71
CA GLN A 67 5.34 15.61 -2.77
C GLN A 67 4.79 15.52 -1.34
N TYR A 68 3.51 15.15 -1.18
CA TYR A 68 2.90 14.91 0.12
C TYR A 68 3.42 13.61 0.79
N VAL A 69 3.81 12.60 0.01
CA VAL A 69 4.44 11.38 0.52
C VAL A 69 5.87 11.68 0.99
N ILE A 70 6.60 12.51 0.24
CA ILE A 70 7.96 12.92 0.60
C ILE A 70 7.97 13.58 1.98
N ARG A 71 7.05 14.52 2.24
CA ARG A 71 6.93 15.17 3.57
C ARG A 71 6.66 14.18 4.69
N LEU A 72 5.75 13.22 4.46
CA LEU A 72 5.45 12.19 5.45
C LEU A 72 6.67 11.30 5.75
N LEU A 73 7.50 11.00 4.75
CA LEU A 73 8.74 10.25 4.94
C LEU A 73 9.81 11.05 5.70
N GLU A 74 9.93 12.34 5.41
CA GLU A 74 10.83 13.23 6.14
C GLU A 74 10.45 13.27 7.62
N GLU A 75 9.16 13.47 7.95
CA GLU A 75 8.66 13.44 9.33
C GLU A 75 8.98 12.10 10.04
N ASP A 76 8.75 10.96 9.38
CA ASP A 76 8.99 9.62 9.94
C ASP A 76 10.49 9.36 10.23
N THR A 77 11.37 9.93 9.39
CA THR A 77 12.82 9.84 9.58
C THR A 77 13.30 10.67 10.77
N HIS A 78 12.61 11.77 11.08
CA HIS A 78 12.95 12.61 12.24
C HIS A 78 12.43 11.99 13.55
N ASP A 79 11.23 11.40 13.53
CA ASP A 79 10.66 10.72 14.71
C ASP A 79 11.52 9.52 15.16
N SER A 80 12.13 8.79 14.22
CA SER A 80 13.01 7.64 14.49
C SER A 80 14.42 7.98 14.99
N LEU A 81 14.84 9.24 14.90
CA LEU A 81 16.10 9.72 15.48
C LEU A 81 15.96 10.18 16.94
N HIS A 82 14.72 10.22 17.45
CA HIS A 82 14.39 10.67 18.81
C HIS A 82 13.85 9.56 19.73
N GLU A 83 13.83 8.30 19.29
CA GLU A 83 13.63 7.10 20.11
C GLU A 83 14.96 6.50 20.59
#